data_AF-A0A936D6X5-F1
#
_entry.id   AF-A0A936D6X5-F1
#
_cell.length_a   1.000
_cell.length_b   1.000
_cell.length_c   1.000
_cell.angle_alpha   90.00
_cell.angle_beta   90.00
_cell.angle_gamma   90.00
#
_symmetry.space_group_name_H-M   'P 1'
#
loop_
_entity.id
_entity.type
_entity.pdbx_description
1 polymer ?
#
loop_
_entity_poly.entity_id
_entity_poly.type
_entity_poly.pdbx_seq_one_letter_code
_entity_poly.pdbx_strand_id
1 'polypeptide(L)'
;MATATFPEIFTEARTYPRFRAEPVSDELLRAVWDASRFGPTAMNSGPLRVAFVRSPDAKERLVACAAAGNVDKIKSAPVTAILAFDTDFHEKLPKLYPHAGAALERFRAQTVEERSGVAKSNAWLGAAYFIVAARGYGLDCGPMGGFDATKVDAAFFAGKTLRSFLLVNLGYGDPASLHPRNERLSFDEACELV
;
A
#
# COMPACT_ATOMS: atom_id res chain seq x y z
N MET A 1 19.36 -10.05 -7.59
CA MET A 1 19.32 -8.76 -6.85
C MET A 1 19.78 -9.04 -5.44
N ALA A 2 20.63 -8.20 -4.85
CA ALA A 2 20.97 -8.33 -3.43
C ALA A 2 19.70 -8.09 -2.59
N THR A 3 19.43 -8.97 -1.64
CA THR A 3 18.29 -8.86 -0.73
C THR A 3 18.68 -7.97 0.45
N ALA A 4 17.85 -6.97 0.78
CA ALA A 4 18.10 -6.11 1.94
C ALA A 4 18.12 -6.93 3.25
N THR A 5 18.89 -6.46 4.20
CA THR A 5 19.03 -6.99 5.55
C THR A 5 17.87 -6.57 6.44
N PHE A 6 17.73 -7.23 7.60
CA PHE A 6 16.70 -6.87 8.57
C PHE A 6 16.80 -5.40 9.03
N PRO A 7 17.99 -4.85 9.38
CA PRO A 7 18.11 -3.44 9.72
C PRO A 7 17.65 -2.49 8.60
N GLU A 8 18.08 -2.74 7.36
CA GLU A 8 17.72 -1.92 6.20
C GLU A 8 16.21 -1.83 5.96
N ILE A 9 15.45 -2.88 6.32
CA ILE A 9 13.99 -2.93 6.16
C ILE A 9 13.25 -2.28 7.35
N PHE A 10 13.74 -2.51 8.58
CA PHE A 10 13.00 -2.19 9.81
C PHE A 10 13.57 -1.00 10.57
N THR A 11 14.83 -1.06 10.98
CA THR A 11 15.40 -0.09 11.93
C THR A 11 15.98 1.12 11.22
N GLU A 12 16.61 0.95 10.06
CA GLU A 12 17.29 2.00 9.31
C GLU A 12 16.36 2.67 8.30
N ALA A 13 15.40 1.93 7.75
CA ALA A 13 14.44 2.43 6.78
C ALA A 13 13.74 3.73 7.24
N ARG A 14 13.59 4.67 6.29
CA ARG A 14 12.95 5.98 6.53
C ARG A 14 11.71 6.17 5.67
N THR A 15 10.89 7.14 6.04
CA THR A 15 9.83 7.68 5.20
C THR A 15 10.37 8.88 4.46
N TYR A 16 10.60 8.75 3.15
CA TYR A 16 11.18 9.81 2.35
C TYR A 16 10.11 10.76 1.79
N PRO A 17 10.25 12.09 2.00
CA PRO A 17 9.39 13.08 1.39
C PRO A 17 9.84 13.47 -0.03
N ARG A 18 11.10 13.23 -0.41
CA ARG A 18 11.61 13.41 -1.78
C ARG A 18 12.41 12.21 -2.26
N PHE A 19 12.39 12.02 -3.57
CA PHE A 19 13.03 10.92 -4.27
C PHE A 19 13.93 11.44 -5.39
N ARG A 20 14.97 10.67 -5.69
CA ARG A 20 15.85 10.86 -6.85
C ARG A 20 15.10 10.49 -8.12
N ALA A 21 15.53 11.05 -9.27
CA ALA A 21 14.92 10.83 -10.57
C ALA A 21 15.17 9.42 -11.17
N GLU A 22 15.92 8.58 -10.47
CA GLU A 22 16.24 7.22 -10.92
C GLU A 22 14.95 6.39 -11.11
N PRO A 23 14.76 5.75 -12.28
CA PRO A 23 13.52 5.07 -12.60
C PRO A 23 13.37 3.75 -11.83
N VAL A 24 12.11 3.37 -11.57
CA VAL A 24 11.76 2.05 -11.01
C VAL A 24 11.28 1.16 -12.16
N SER A 25 11.89 -0.01 -12.33
CA SER A 25 11.55 -0.94 -13.42
C SER A 25 10.26 -1.71 -13.16
N ASP A 26 9.59 -2.15 -14.23
CA ASP A 26 8.38 -2.99 -14.10
C ASP A 26 8.68 -4.36 -13.49
N GLU A 27 9.89 -4.89 -13.73
CA GLU A 27 10.37 -6.11 -13.10
C GLU A 27 10.45 -5.96 -11.58
N LEU A 28 10.97 -4.83 -11.11
CA LEU A 28 11.06 -4.53 -9.69
C LEU A 28 9.67 -4.36 -9.06
N LEU A 29 8.74 -3.63 -9.71
CA LEU A 29 7.35 -3.52 -9.24
C LEU A 29 6.65 -4.88 -9.16
N ARG A 30 6.91 -5.77 -10.13
CA ARG A 30 6.39 -7.14 -10.13
C ARG A 30 6.98 -7.96 -8.99
N ALA A 31 8.29 -7.89 -8.76
CA ALA A 31 8.96 -8.58 -7.66
C ALA A 31 8.40 -8.14 -6.29
N VAL A 32 8.16 -6.83 -6.10
CA VAL A 32 7.51 -6.30 -4.89
C VAL A 32 6.12 -6.91 -4.70
N TRP A 33 5.29 -6.95 -5.75
CA TRP A 33 3.97 -7.57 -5.66
C TRP A 33 4.06 -9.08 -5.34
N ASP A 34 4.90 -9.81 -6.06
CA ASP A 34 5.05 -11.25 -5.94
C ASP A 34 5.55 -11.69 -4.55
N ALA A 35 6.34 -10.87 -3.88
CA ALA A 35 6.69 -11.07 -2.48
C ALA A 35 5.56 -10.64 -1.53
N SER A 36 5.01 -9.42 -1.71
CA SER A 36 4.02 -8.85 -0.78
C SER A 36 2.72 -9.66 -0.68
N ARG A 37 2.32 -10.36 -1.75
CA ARG A 37 1.09 -11.16 -1.79
C ARG A 37 1.08 -12.36 -0.84
N PHE A 38 2.23 -12.74 -0.28
CA PHE A 38 2.35 -13.79 0.73
C PHE A 38 2.12 -13.27 2.17
N GLY A 39 1.86 -11.97 2.34
CA GLY A 39 1.40 -11.44 3.62
C GLY A 39 0.09 -12.10 4.07
N PRO A 40 -0.05 -12.50 5.34
CA PRO A 40 -1.22 -13.19 5.83
C PRO A 40 -2.45 -12.27 5.83
N THR A 41 -3.59 -12.84 5.46
CA THR A 41 -4.91 -12.21 5.58
C THR A 41 -5.89 -13.24 6.12
N ALA A 42 -6.94 -12.78 6.79
CA ALA A 42 -8.03 -13.63 7.24
C ALA A 42 -8.60 -14.41 6.04
N MET A 43 -8.75 -15.73 6.20
CA MET A 43 -9.20 -16.66 5.14
C MET A 43 -8.39 -16.55 3.85
N ASN A 44 -7.11 -16.15 3.90
CA ASN A 44 -6.29 -15.91 2.71
C ASN A 44 -7.00 -15.01 1.66
N SER A 45 -7.85 -14.08 2.13
CA SER A 45 -8.82 -13.36 1.30
C SER A 45 -8.18 -12.41 0.28
N GLY A 46 -6.96 -11.95 0.53
CA GLY A 46 -6.18 -11.12 -0.41
C GLY A 46 -6.94 -9.93 -1.03
N PRO A 47 -7.57 -9.03 -0.23
CA PRO A 47 -8.38 -7.94 -0.78
C PRO A 47 -7.57 -6.78 -1.35
N LEU A 48 -6.26 -6.71 -1.09
CA LEU A 48 -5.41 -5.62 -1.57
C LEU A 48 -5.33 -5.59 -3.11
N ARG A 49 -5.42 -4.40 -3.68
CA ARG A 49 -5.14 -4.08 -5.08
C ARG A 49 -4.19 -2.89 -5.13
N VAL A 50 -3.32 -2.88 -6.13
CA VAL A 50 -2.32 -1.82 -6.32
C VAL A 50 -2.39 -1.30 -7.75
N ALA A 51 -2.49 0.02 -7.91
CA ALA A 51 -2.30 0.69 -9.19
C ALA A 51 -1.01 1.54 -9.14
N PHE A 52 -0.07 1.29 -10.03
CA PHE A 52 1.19 2.03 -10.11
C PHE A 52 1.05 3.23 -11.06
N VAL A 53 1.14 4.44 -10.50
CA VAL A 53 1.08 5.72 -11.22
C VAL A 53 2.50 6.17 -11.56
N ARG A 54 2.83 6.20 -12.86
CA ARG A 54 4.18 6.54 -13.36
C ARG A 54 4.21 7.51 -14.55
N SER A 55 3.14 7.60 -15.35
CA SER A 55 3.08 8.56 -16.46
C SER A 55 2.83 9.99 -15.96
N PRO A 56 3.32 11.02 -16.68
CA PRO A 56 3.05 12.42 -16.34
C PRO A 56 1.56 12.72 -16.14
N ASP A 57 0.72 12.38 -17.13
CA ASP A 57 -0.73 12.63 -17.07
C ASP A 57 -1.42 11.94 -15.88
N ALA A 58 -1.01 10.72 -15.56
CA ALA A 58 -1.57 10.00 -14.42
C ALA A 58 -1.11 10.61 -13.09
N LYS A 59 0.13 11.10 -13.01
CA LYS A 59 0.61 11.84 -11.84
C LYS A 59 -0.14 13.15 -11.65
N GLU A 60 -0.42 13.90 -12.71
CA GLU A 60 -1.20 15.15 -12.63
C GLU A 60 -2.60 14.89 -12.08
N ARG A 61 -3.28 13.86 -12.57
CA ARG A 61 -4.58 13.42 -12.05
C ARG A 61 -4.51 13.02 -10.57
N LEU A 62 -3.46 12.31 -10.16
CA LEU A 62 -3.27 11.91 -8.76
C LEU A 62 -2.99 13.12 -7.85
N VAL A 63 -2.15 14.05 -8.31
CA VAL A 63 -1.80 15.27 -7.57
C VAL A 63 -3.03 16.15 -7.34
N ALA A 64 -3.96 16.23 -8.30
CA ALA A 64 -5.22 16.95 -8.15
C ALA A 64 -6.13 16.37 -7.05
N CYS A 65 -5.87 15.13 -6.61
CA CYS A 65 -6.58 14.48 -5.52
C CYS A 65 -5.82 14.54 -4.18
N ALA A 66 -4.57 15.02 -4.16
CA ALA A 66 -3.71 14.99 -2.98
C ALA A 66 -3.92 16.22 -2.08
N ALA A 67 -3.69 16.05 -0.77
CA ALA A 67 -3.55 17.20 0.12
C ALA A 67 -2.31 18.03 -0.27
N ALA A 68 -2.35 19.35 -0.07
CA ALA A 68 -1.31 20.28 -0.49
C ALA A 68 0.11 19.84 -0.06
N GLY A 69 0.29 19.37 1.18
CA GLY A 69 1.57 18.91 1.71
C GLY A 69 2.12 17.60 1.12
N ASN A 70 1.37 16.92 0.24
CA ASN A 70 1.78 15.69 -0.43
C ASN A 70 2.03 15.87 -1.94
N VAL A 71 1.65 17.02 -2.52
CA VAL A 71 1.79 17.30 -3.96
C VAL A 71 3.22 17.13 -4.43
N ASP A 72 4.17 17.83 -3.80
CA ASP A 72 5.58 17.78 -4.24
C ASP A 72 6.23 16.42 -3.98
N LYS A 73 5.78 15.72 -2.92
CA LYS A 73 6.23 14.36 -2.62
C LYS A 73 5.87 13.43 -3.78
N ILE A 74 4.60 13.45 -4.21
CA ILE A 74 4.10 12.64 -5.33
C ILE A 74 4.82 13.00 -6.63
N LYS A 75 5.00 14.30 -6.91
CA LYS A 75 5.70 14.76 -8.13
C LYS A 75 7.15 14.25 -8.17
N SER A 76 7.84 14.27 -7.03
CA SER A 76 9.24 13.82 -6.94
C SER A 76 9.43 12.31 -7.09
N ALA A 77 8.47 11.50 -6.67
CA ALA A 77 8.59 10.05 -6.68
C ALA A 77 8.53 9.50 -8.11
N PRO A 78 9.43 8.61 -8.56
CA PRO A 78 9.34 8.02 -9.89
C PRO A 78 8.04 7.21 -10.08
N VAL A 79 7.55 6.56 -9.02
CA VAL A 79 6.27 5.84 -9.00
C VAL A 79 5.47 6.18 -7.74
N THR A 80 4.16 6.33 -7.86
CA THR A 80 3.24 6.34 -6.72
C THR A 80 2.25 5.18 -6.84
N ALA A 81 2.26 4.27 -5.87
CA ALA A 81 1.29 3.20 -5.76
C ALA A 81 0.01 3.71 -5.07
N ILE A 82 -1.14 3.55 -5.72
CA ILE A 82 -2.46 3.70 -5.10
C ILE A 82 -2.84 2.31 -4.56
N LEU A 83 -2.92 2.17 -3.24
CA LEU A 83 -3.42 0.95 -2.60
C LEU A 83 -4.92 1.11 -2.34
N ALA A 84 -5.65 0.09 -2.79
CA ALA A 84 -7.09 -0.01 -2.65
C ALA A 84 -7.47 -1.38 -2.11
N PHE A 85 -8.63 -1.47 -1.45
CA PHE A 85 -9.25 -2.75 -1.16
C PHE A 85 -10.38 -3.02 -2.14
N ASP A 86 -10.55 -4.29 -2.50
CA ASP A 86 -11.65 -4.77 -3.32
C ASP A 86 -12.85 -5.10 -2.43
N THR A 87 -13.97 -4.38 -2.60
CA THR A 87 -15.21 -4.65 -1.85
C THR A 87 -15.79 -6.02 -2.19
N ASP A 88 -15.43 -6.57 -3.35
CA ASP A 88 -15.90 -7.86 -3.83
C ASP A 88 -14.79 -8.93 -3.73
N PHE A 89 -13.86 -8.76 -2.79
CA PHE A 89 -12.78 -9.74 -2.54
C PHE A 89 -13.31 -11.17 -2.35
N HIS A 90 -14.52 -11.32 -1.83
CA HIS A 90 -15.16 -12.61 -1.56
C HIS A 90 -15.35 -13.45 -2.84
N GLU A 91 -15.50 -12.82 -4.00
CA GLU A 91 -15.57 -13.50 -5.30
C GLU A 91 -14.27 -14.24 -5.67
N LYS A 92 -13.15 -13.92 -5.01
CA LYS A 92 -11.87 -14.64 -5.16
C LYS A 92 -11.67 -15.76 -4.15
N LEU A 93 -12.52 -15.88 -3.13
CA LEU A 93 -12.40 -16.95 -2.12
C LEU A 93 -12.46 -18.36 -2.72
N PRO A 94 -13.29 -18.69 -3.72
CA PRO A 94 -13.23 -20.02 -4.35
C PRO A 94 -11.83 -20.41 -4.86
N LYS A 95 -11.02 -19.42 -5.26
CA LYS A 95 -9.64 -19.61 -5.70
C LYS A 95 -8.65 -19.57 -4.53
N LEU A 96 -8.76 -18.56 -3.67
CA LEU A 96 -7.75 -18.25 -2.66
C LEU A 96 -7.94 -19.03 -1.34
N TYR A 97 -9.18 -19.44 -1.09
CA TYR A 97 -9.59 -20.21 0.09
C TYR A 97 -10.76 -21.14 -0.28
N PRO A 98 -10.50 -22.23 -1.03
CA PRO A 98 -11.55 -23.11 -1.58
C PRO A 98 -12.48 -23.72 -0.53
N HIS A 99 -12.06 -23.76 0.72
CA HIS A 99 -12.83 -24.26 1.87
C HIS A 99 -13.68 -23.18 2.55
N ALA A 100 -13.87 -22.01 1.91
CA ALA A 100 -14.63 -20.89 2.49
C ALA A 100 -16.04 -21.28 2.96
N GLY A 101 -16.73 -22.19 2.25
CA GLY A 101 -18.04 -22.72 2.65
C GLY A 101 -19.01 -21.62 3.08
N ALA A 102 -19.48 -21.70 4.33
CA ALA A 102 -20.41 -20.74 4.92
C ALA A 102 -19.87 -19.28 4.98
N ALA A 103 -18.55 -19.07 5.01
CA ALA A 103 -17.97 -17.73 5.01
C ALA A 103 -18.22 -17.00 3.68
N LEU A 104 -18.11 -17.71 2.54
CA LEU A 104 -18.42 -17.15 1.23
C LEU A 104 -19.89 -16.73 1.14
N GLU A 105 -20.81 -17.60 1.56
CA GLU A 105 -22.25 -17.32 1.55
C GLU A 105 -22.60 -16.15 2.48
N ARG A 106 -21.95 -16.05 3.64
CA ARG A 106 -22.08 -14.89 4.52
C ARG A 106 -21.68 -13.59 3.82
N PHE A 107 -20.54 -13.56 3.13
CA PHE A 107 -20.10 -12.34 2.42
C PHE A 107 -21.01 -11.96 1.25
N ARG A 108 -21.59 -12.94 0.55
CA ARG A 108 -22.58 -12.72 -0.51
C ARG A 108 -23.87 -12.11 0.04
N ALA A 109 -24.28 -12.49 1.24
CA ALA A 109 -25.47 -11.96 1.90
C ALA A 109 -25.27 -10.58 2.53
N GLN A 110 -24.03 -10.12 2.68
CA GLN A 110 -23.70 -8.80 3.25
C GLN A 110 -23.81 -7.69 2.20
N THR A 111 -24.19 -6.50 2.64
CA THR A 111 -24.03 -5.25 1.89
C THR A 111 -22.54 -4.94 1.63
N VAL A 112 -22.26 -4.02 0.71
CA VAL A 112 -20.90 -3.56 0.41
C VAL A 112 -20.25 -2.98 1.66
N GLU A 113 -21.02 -2.17 2.40
CA GLU A 113 -20.58 -1.47 3.61
C GLU A 113 -20.16 -2.44 4.71
N GLU A 114 -20.97 -3.48 4.96
CA GLU A 114 -20.70 -4.51 5.98
C GLU A 114 -19.41 -5.29 5.70
N ARG A 115 -19.19 -5.73 4.45
CA ARG A 115 -17.99 -6.51 4.10
C ARG A 115 -16.75 -5.64 3.89
N SER A 116 -16.92 -4.34 3.63
CA SER A 116 -15.81 -3.40 3.42
C SER A 116 -14.91 -3.25 4.65
N GLY A 117 -15.45 -3.39 5.86
CA GLY A 117 -14.65 -3.40 7.08
C GLY A 117 -13.60 -4.53 7.08
N VAL A 118 -14.02 -5.75 6.72
CA VAL A 118 -13.12 -6.92 6.61
C VAL A 118 -12.10 -6.71 5.50
N ALA A 119 -12.56 -6.25 4.32
CA ALA A 119 -11.70 -6.00 3.17
C ALA A 119 -10.61 -4.97 3.50
N LYS A 120 -10.98 -3.84 4.11
CA LYS A 120 -10.08 -2.73 4.44
C LYS A 120 -9.04 -3.13 5.49
N SER A 121 -9.45 -3.79 6.58
CA SER A 121 -8.50 -4.22 7.64
C SER A 121 -7.47 -5.21 7.12
N ASN A 122 -7.88 -6.17 6.27
CA ASN A 122 -6.96 -7.10 5.64
C ASN A 122 -6.08 -6.45 4.55
N ALA A 123 -6.58 -5.42 3.86
CA ALA A 123 -5.78 -4.67 2.91
C ALA A 123 -4.70 -3.82 3.60
N TRP A 124 -4.93 -3.32 4.82
CA TRP A 124 -3.90 -2.67 5.63
C TRP A 124 -2.77 -3.63 6.04
N LEU A 125 -3.10 -4.88 6.39
CA LEU A 125 -2.08 -5.92 6.59
C LEU A 125 -1.27 -6.13 5.30
N GLY A 126 -1.94 -6.27 4.16
CA GLY A 126 -1.28 -6.36 2.86
C GLY A 126 -0.40 -5.13 2.55
N ALA A 127 -0.83 -3.93 2.90
CA ALA A 127 -0.07 -2.70 2.70
C ALA A 127 1.23 -2.66 3.52
N ALA A 128 1.20 -3.16 4.76
CA ALA A 128 2.40 -3.30 5.58
C ALA A 128 3.42 -4.24 4.90
N TYR A 129 2.96 -5.40 4.41
CA TYR A 129 3.82 -6.34 3.67
C TYR A 129 4.30 -5.78 2.34
N PHE A 130 3.49 -4.97 1.65
CA PHE A 130 3.90 -4.27 0.44
C PHE A 130 5.06 -3.30 0.69
N ILE A 131 5.01 -2.51 1.77
CA ILE A 131 6.10 -1.60 2.15
C ILE A 131 7.36 -2.38 2.55
N VAL A 132 7.21 -3.45 3.32
CA VAL A 132 8.32 -4.34 3.71
C VAL A 132 8.98 -4.96 2.48
N ALA A 133 8.18 -5.47 1.53
CA ALA A 133 8.68 -6.06 0.28
C ALA A 133 9.39 -5.01 -0.59
N ALA A 134 8.83 -3.81 -0.73
CA ALA A 134 9.46 -2.71 -1.46
C ALA A 134 10.87 -2.41 -0.91
N ARG A 135 10.99 -2.26 0.42
CA ARG A 135 12.28 -2.09 1.09
C ARG A 135 13.20 -3.30 0.93
N GLY A 136 12.66 -4.51 0.98
CA GLY A 136 13.39 -5.76 0.77
C GLY A 136 14.09 -5.82 -0.59
N TYR A 137 13.49 -5.20 -1.62
CA TYR A 137 14.07 -5.05 -2.95
C TYR A 137 14.81 -3.71 -3.17
N GLY A 138 15.12 -2.98 -2.10
CA GLY A 138 15.93 -1.75 -2.14
C GLY A 138 15.18 -0.48 -2.54
N LEU A 139 13.84 -0.48 -2.53
CA LEU A 139 13.05 0.74 -2.72
C LEU A 139 12.78 1.44 -1.39
N ASP A 140 12.95 2.76 -1.40
CA ASP A 140 12.45 3.64 -0.36
C ASP A 140 10.95 3.89 -0.55
N CYS A 141 10.26 4.14 0.57
CA CYS A 141 8.81 4.30 0.61
C CYS A 141 8.39 5.62 1.27
N GLY A 142 7.35 6.23 0.71
CA GLY A 142 6.66 7.39 1.28
C GLY A 142 5.15 7.14 1.39
N PRO A 143 4.67 6.39 2.41
CA PRO A 143 3.24 6.19 2.65
C PRO A 143 2.53 7.49 3.05
N MET A 144 1.34 7.74 2.49
CA MET A 144 0.57 8.97 2.67
C MET A 144 -0.93 8.67 2.72
N GLY A 145 -1.60 9.07 3.81
CA GLY A 145 -3.06 9.06 3.94
C GLY A 145 -3.75 10.37 3.57
N GLY A 146 -2.99 11.45 3.33
CA GLY A 146 -3.53 12.77 3.02
C GLY A 146 -3.90 12.93 1.54
N PHE A 147 -5.06 12.43 1.15
CA PHE A 147 -5.67 12.57 -0.18
C PHE A 147 -7.19 12.43 -0.10
N ASP A 148 -7.89 12.87 -1.16
CA ASP A 148 -9.33 12.67 -1.32
C ASP A 148 -9.60 11.32 -2.00
N ALA A 149 -10.04 10.34 -1.21
CA ALA A 149 -10.27 8.98 -1.69
C ALA A 149 -11.41 8.91 -2.72
N THR A 150 -12.46 9.72 -2.59
CA THR A 150 -13.55 9.75 -3.56
C THR A 150 -13.06 10.24 -4.93
N LYS A 151 -12.21 11.27 -4.96
CA LYS A 151 -11.60 11.75 -6.21
C LYS A 151 -10.63 10.74 -6.81
N VAL A 152 -9.80 10.08 -5.98
CA VAL A 152 -8.90 9.00 -6.46
C VAL A 152 -9.71 7.85 -7.05
N ASP A 153 -10.76 7.40 -6.37
CA ASP A 153 -11.60 6.30 -6.83
C ASP A 153 -12.32 6.67 -8.13
N ALA A 154 -12.86 7.89 -8.24
CA ALA A 154 -13.46 8.38 -9.47
C ALA A 154 -12.44 8.46 -10.63
N ALA A 155 -11.22 8.90 -10.36
CA ALA A 155 -10.20 9.03 -11.39
C ALA A 155 -9.66 7.66 -11.84
N PHE A 156 -9.31 6.75 -10.92
CA PHE A 156 -8.53 5.55 -11.24
C PHE A 156 -9.36 4.25 -11.24
N PHE A 157 -10.52 4.27 -10.56
CA PHE A 157 -11.32 3.10 -10.29
C PHE A 157 -12.81 3.25 -10.62
N ALA A 158 -13.19 4.22 -11.47
CA ALA A 158 -14.56 4.36 -11.96
C ALA A 158 -15.11 3.03 -12.50
N GLY A 159 -16.32 2.67 -12.06
CA GLY A 159 -16.98 1.42 -12.42
C GLY A 159 -16.38 0.15 -11.78
N LYS A 160 -15.43 0.28 -10.84
CA LYS A 160 -14.83 -0.85 -10.13
C LYS A 160 -15.30 -0.92 -8.68
N THR A 161 -15.07 -2.09 -8.09
CA THR A 161 -15.29 -2.43 -6.68
C THR A 161 -14.14 -1.97 -5.77
N LEU A 162 -13.23 -1.13 -6.27
CA LEU A 162 -12.01 -0.75 -5.56
C LEU A 162 -12.21 0.55 -4.79
N ARG A 163 -11.70 0.60 -3.57
CA ARG A 163 -11.71 1.78 -2.70
C ARG A 163 -10.31 2.06 -2.20
N SER A 164 -9.77 3.21 -2.59
CA SER A 164 -8.43 3.65 -2.19
C SER A 164 -8.35 3.99 -0.70
N PHE A 165 -7.22 3.68 -0.08
CA PHE A 165 -7.00 3.96 1.35
C PHE A 165 -5.58 4.44 1.69
N LEU A 166 -4.61 4.24 0.80
CA LEU A 166 -3.23 4.64 1.03
C LEU A 166 -2.54 4.93 -0.31
N LEU A 167 -1.77 6.02 -0.36
CA LEU A 167 -0.78 6.25 -1.42
C LEU A 167 0.61 5.88 -0.89
N VAL A 168 1.45 5.27 -1.72
CA VAL A 168 2.85 4.99 -1.37
C VAL A 168 3.74 5.45 -2.51
N ASN A 169 4.51 6.51 -2.27
CA ASN A 169 5.60 6.88 -3.16
C ASN A 169 6.70 5.84 -3.08
N LEU A 170 7.22 5.43 -4.23
CA LEU A 170 8.26 4.42 -4.39
C LEU A 170 9.38 4.99 -5.24
N GLY A 171 10.62 4.69 -4.87
CA GLY A 171 11.80 5.09 -5.62
C GLY A 171 13.03 5.01 -4.74
N TYR A 172 14.00 5.86 -5.02
CA TYR A 172 15.21 5.98 -4.21
C TYR A 172 15.20 7.32 -3.50
N GLY A 173 15.16 7.30 -2.18
CA GLY A 173 15.01 8.48 -1.35
C GLY A 173 16.17 9.46 -1.51
N ASP A 174 15.89 10.75 -1.32
CA ASP A 174 16.91 11.78 -1.14
C ASP A 174 17.25 11.93 0.35
N PRO A 175 18.42 11.49 0.83
CA PRO A 175 18.78 11.58 2.25
C PRO A 175 18.79 13.02 2.79
N ALA A 176 19.05 14.02 1.94
CA ALA A 176 19.04 15.43 2.34
C ALA A 176 17.62 15.95 2.64
N SER A 177 16.58 15.20 2.26
CA SER A 177 15.18 15.54 2.54
C SER A 177 14.70 15.05 3.91
N LEU A 178 15.52 14.29 4.64
CA LEU A 178 15.14 13.72 5.92
C LEU A 178 15.39 14.71 7.08
N HIS A 179 14.43 14.76 7.99
CA HIS A 179 14.64 15.31 9.33
C HIS A 179 15.39 14.29 10.21
N PRO A 180 15.89 14.70 11.40
CA PRO A 180 16.30 13.76 12.44
C PRO A 180 15.21 12.70 12.71
N ARG A 181 15.61 11.51 13.13
CA ARG A 181 14.66 10.42 13.37
C ARG A 181 13.81 10.76 14.60
N ASN A 182 12.50 10.81 14.43
CA ASN A 182 11.56 10.97 15.54
C ASN A 182 11.57 9.75 16.46
N GLU A 183 11.19 9.98 17.71
CA GLU A 183 11.03 8.96 18.74
C GLU A 183 10.02 7.87 18.34
N ARG A 184 10.12 6.72 18.99
CA ARG A 184 9.13 5.65 18.98
C ARG A 184 8.79 5.38 20.43
N LEU A 185 7.53 5.03 20.69
CA LEU A 185 7.12 4.55 22.00
C LEU A 185 8.06 3.42 22.42
N SER A 186 8.55 3.50 23.64
CA SER A 186 9.31 2.43 24.27
C SER A 186 8.41 1.21 24.49
N PHE A 187 9.02 0.08 24.85
CA PHE A 187 8.27 -1.14 25.15
C PHE A 187 7.29 -0.90 26.31
N ASP A 188 7.75 -0.26 27.39
CA ASP A 188 6.95 -0.06 28.60
C ASP A 188 5.78 0.92 28.40
N GLU A 189 5.84 1.81 27.40
CA GLU A 189 4.74 2.71 27.05
C GLU A 189 3.66 2.05 26.19
N ALA A 190 4.03 1.07 25.36
CA ALA A 190 3.15 0.51 24.32
C ALA A 190 2.69 -0.93 24.61
N CYS A 191 3.38 -1.65 25.49
CA CYS A 191 3.17 -3.07 25.72
C CYS A 191 2.97 -3.37 27.21
N GLU A 192 2.12 -4.37 27.50
CA GLU A 192 1.96 -4.96 28.82
C GLU A 192 2.21 -6.47 28.71
N LEU A 193 2.97 -7.03 29.66
CA LEU A 193 3.15 -8.47 29.80
C LEU A 193 2.09 -8.97 30.80
N VAL A 194 1.07 -9.67 30.30
CA VAL A 194 -0.05 -10.24 31.08
C VAL A 194 -0.05 -11.76 31.05
#